data_AF-A0AAF0FQS2-F1
#
_entry.id   AF-A0AAF0FQS2-F1
#
_cell.length_a   1.000
_cell.length_b   1.000
_cell.length_c   1.000
_cell.angle_alpha   90.00
_cell.angle_beta   90.00
_cell.angle_gamma   90.00
#
_symmetry.space_group_name_H-M   'P 1'
#
loop_
_entity.id
_entity.type
_entity.pdbx_description
1 polymer ?
#
loop_
_entity_poly.entity_id
_entity_poly.type
_entity_poly.pdbx_seq_one_letter_code
_entity_poly.pdbx_strand_id
1 'polypeptide(L)'
;MINMNFRFTAIFCVTVLALFVCLSGCTGTEDANTPISENISSLFSGTSDDKKKATENLIAEGEPAVIPLTKVFSKGDQTASTWAAVALLYIGEPSVDPLIRLLSSGDDEETKWAGNTLSAFGTTAVPALIEEVKTGTKNSKELAAIALIKIGEPAVPLLQYELNLGDNKYSDEFSSIIQSIYATKGLQERIENETIQKENGSLTEE
;
A
#
# COMPACT_ATOMS: atom_id res chain seq x y z
N MET A 1 84.03 29.45 27.06
CA MET A 1 84.48 28.06 27.26
C MET A 1 83.29 27.14 27.05
N ILE A 2 83.48 26.16 26.17
CA ILE A 2 82.66 24.97 25.86
C ILE A 2 81.37 25.20 25.05
N ASN A 3 81.60 25.01 23.76
CA ASN A 3 80.71 24.68 22.67
C ASN A 3 80.47 23.15 22.70
N MET A 4 79.25 22.65 22.55
CA MET A 4 79.02 21.28 22.07
C MET A 4 77.66 21.16 21.38
N ASN A 5 77.71 21.18 20.06
CA ASN A 5 76.66 20.73 19.17
C ASN A 5 76.43 19.21 19.35
N PHE A 6 75.17 18.77 19.35
CA PHE A 6 74.82 17.46 18.81
C PHE A 6 73.71 17.63 17.77
N ARG A 7 74.07 17.28 16.54
CA ARG A 7 73.27 17.36 15.32
C ARG A 7 72.53 16.04 15.11
N PHE A 8 71.31 16.15 14.60
CA PHE A 8 70.66 15.23 13.65
C PHE A 8 70.31 13.82 14.14
N THR A 9 69.02 13.58 14.37
CA THR A 9 68.34 12.39 13.84
C THR A 9 66.86 12.68 13.58
N ALA A 10 66.44 12.55 12.31
CA ALA A 10 65.09 12.24 11.80
C ALA A 10 63.90 13.07 12.33
N ILE A 11 63.29 14.00 11.59
CA ILE A 11 62.51 13.73 10.36
C ILE A 11 61.95 12.31 10.38
N PHE A 12 60.90 12.06 11.19
CA PHE A 12 59.77 11.17 10.89
C PHE A 12 58.74 11.32 12.00
N CYS A 13 57.45 11.16 11.68
CA CYS A 13 56.28 11.29 12.56
C CYS A 13 55.72 12.69 12.84
N VAL A 14 55.64 13.53 11.79
CA VAL A 14 54.49 14.45 11.59
C VAL A 14 53.28 13.67 11.00
N THR A 15 53.20 12.37 11.23
CA THR A 15 52.11 11.52 10.74
C THR A 15 51.01 11.41 11.77
N VAL A 16 49.96 12.18 11.49
CA VAL A 16 48.55 11.79 11.72
C VAL A 16 48.11 11.83 13.18
N LEU A 17 48.12 13.05 13.72
CA LEU A 17 47.24 13.48 14.80
C LEU A 17 45.83 13.74 14.22
N ALA A 18 45.24 12.71 13.61
CA ALA A 18 43.89 12.71 13.03
C ALA A 18 43.29 11.30 13.06
N LEU A 19 43.24 10.69 14.24
CA LEU A 19 42.32 9.57 14.55
C LEU A 19 41.11 10.09 15.35
N PHE A 20 40.57 11.20 14.90
CA PHE A 20 39.17 11.59 15.10
C PHE A 20 38.43 11.33 13.79
N VAL A 21 38.54 10.10 13.25
CA VAL A 21 37.53 9.65 12.30
C VAL A 21 36.35 9.19 13.14
N CYS A 22 35.53 10.18 13.47
CA CYS A 22 34.10 10.02 13.57
C CYS A 22 33.59 9.15 12.40
N LEU A 23 33.56 7.82 12.58
CA LEU A 23 32.53 6.99 11.98
C LEU A 23 31.31 7.08 12.90
N SER A 24 30.83 8.33 13.01
CA SER A 24 29.46 8.65 13.35
C SER A 24 28.57 7.74 12.50
N GLY A 25 27.53 7.19 13.11
CA GLY A 25 26.39 6.73 12.33
C GLY A 25 26.08 7.80 11.30
N CYS A 26 26.05 7.41 10.02
CA CYS A 26 25.59 8.30 8.97
C CYS A 26 24.15 8.66 9.32
N THR A 27 24.03 9.85 9.91
CA THR A 27 22.79 10.59 10.03
C THR A 27 22.14 10.55 8.66
N GLY A 28 20.91 10.03 8.62
CA GLY A 28 20.08 10.09 7.45
C GLY A 28 20.13 11.51 6.90
N THR A 29 20.50 11.62 5.64
CA THR A 29 20.30 12.86 4.90
C THR A 29 18.79 13.09 4.85
N GLU A 30 18.35 14.03 5.67
CA GLU A 30 17.03 14.64 5.65
C GLU A 30 16.94 15.54 4.41
N ASP A 31 16.86 14.94 3.23
CA ASP A 31 16.45 15.67 2.05
C ASP A 31 14.97 15.41 1.83
N ALA A 32 14.14 16.40 2.15
CA ALA A 32 12.72 16.43 1.79
C ALA A 32 12.47 16.45 0.25
N ASN A 33 13.52 16.22 -0.54
CA ASN A 33 13.54 16.23 -2.01
C ASN A 33 14.12 14.92 -2.59
N THR A 34 14.17 13.82 -1.81
CA THR A 34 14.58 12.52 -2.36
C THR A 34 13.69 12.18 -3.56
N PRO A 35 14.26 11.91 -4.75
CA PRO A 35 13.47 11.65 -5.95
C PRO A 35 12.52 10.47 -5.77
N ILE A 36 11.35 10.54 -6.41
CA ILE A 36 10.36 9.44 -6.41
C ILE A 36 11.01 8.09 -6.74
N SER A 37 11.91 8.03 -7.73
CA SER A 37 12.60 6.79 -8.10
C SER A 37 13.46 6.19 -6.98
N GLU A 38 14.08 7.03 -6.16
CA GLU A 38 14.90 6.60 -5.03
C GLU A 38 14.02 6.11 -3.88
N ASN A 39 12.95 6.84 -3.56
CA ASN A 39 11.96 6.39 -2.58
C ASN A 39 11.31 5.05 -3.00
N ILE A 40 10.96 4.88 -4.29
CA ILE A 40 10.48 3.60 -4.83
C ILE A 40 11.51 2.49 -4.64
N SER A 41 12.80 2.76 -4.87
CA SER A 41 13.87 1.78 -4.68
C SER A 41 13.99 1.35 -3.20
N SER A 42 13.85 2.31 -2.28
CA SER A 42 13.86 2.06 -0.83
C SER A 42 12.69 1.17 -0.38
N LEU A 43 11.54 1.18 -1.07
CA LEU A 43 10.44 0.26 -0.77
C LEU A 43 10.84 -1.22 -0.95
N PHE A 44 11.79 -1.51 -1.83
CA PHE A 44 12.29 -2.88 -2.07
C PHE A 44 13.43 -3.25 -1.13
N SER A 45 14.45 -2.41 -1.04
CA SER A 45 15.72 -2.79 -0.38
C SER A 45 15.96 -2.18 1.00
N GLY A 46 15.15 -1.19 1.41
CA GLY A 46 15.35 -0.45 2.65
C GLY A 46 15.00 -1.25 3.91
N THR A 47 15.44 -0.77 5.07
CA THR A 47 14.96 -1.22 6.38
C THR A 47 13.49 -0.86 6.60
N SER A 48 12.88 -1.29 7.71
CA SER A 48 11.51 -0.87 8.03
C SER A 48 11.39 0.65 8.17
N ASP A 49 12.41 1.30 8.72
CA ASP A 49 12.43 2.77 8.88
C ASP A 49 12.61 3.47 7.53
N ASP A 50 13.47 2.94 6.65
CA ASP A 50 13.66 3.48 5.30
C ASP A 50 12.38 3.36 4.47
N LYS A 51 11.69 2.22 4.55
CA LYS A 51 10.40 2.00 3.84
C LYS A 51 9.32 2.96 4.33
N LYS A 52 9.25 3.18 5.65
CA LYS A 52 8.32 4.14 6.25
C LYS A 52 8.61 5.56 5.76
N LYS A 53 9.87 6.02 5.84
CA LYS A 53 10.27 7.35 5.38
C LYS A 53 10.02 7.54 3.87
N ALA A 54 10.37 6.53 3.07
CA ALA A 54 10.11 6.54 1.64
C ALA A 54 8.61 6.66 1.32
N THR A 55 7.76 5.95 2.09
CA THR A 55 6.30 6.04 1.96
C THR A 55 5.78 7.43 2.32
N GLU A 56 6.25 8.03 3.42
CA GLU A 56 5.88 9.40 3.82
C GLU A 56 6.26 10.42 2.74
N ASN A 57 7.45 10.31 2.15
CA ASN A 57 7.87 11.15 1.04
C ASN A 57 6.98 10.97 -0.19
N LEU A 58 6.67 9.72 -0.58
CA LEU A 58 5.80 9.43 -1.74
C LEU A 58 4.37 9.94 -1.53
N ILE A 59 3.86 9.93 -0.29
CA ILE A 59 2.57 10.53 0.06
C ILE A 59 2.64 12.06 -0.10
N ALA A 60 3.72 12.70 0.36
CA ALA A 60 3.91 14.15 0.24
C ALA A 60 4.02 14.62 -1.22
N GLU A 61 4.59 13.79 -2.10
CA GLU A 61 4.61 14.03 -3.55
C GLU A 61 3.20 14.03 -4.16
N GLY A 62 2.31 13.16 -3.68
CA GLY A 62 0.91 13.09 -4.14
C GLY A 62 0.75 12.41 -5.50
N GLU A 63 -0.06 13.00 -6.39
CA GLU A 63 -0.40 12.43 -7.70
C GLU A 63 0.81 12.03 -8.58
N PRO A 64 1.93 12.78 -8.65
CA PRO A 64 3.14 12.36 -9.35
C PRO A 64 3.70 11.00 -8.93
N ALA A 65 3.48 10.58 -7.67
CA ALA A 65 3.95 9.30 -7.16
C ALA A 65 3.05 8.11 -7.53
N VAL A 66 1.81 8.36 -7.98
CA VAL A 66 0.80 7.32 -8.18
C VAL A 66 1.22 6.28 -9.23
N ILE A 67 1.60 6.70 -10.43
CA ILE A 67 2.00 5.75 -11.48
C ILE A 67 3.27 4.98 -11.08
N PRO A 68 4.33 5.61 -10.55
CA PRO A 68 5.48 4.89 -9.98
C PRO A 68 5.09 3.87 -8.91
N LEU A 69 4.19 4.22 -7.99
CA LEU A 69 3.69 3.32 -6.94
C LEU A 69 2.93 2.12 -7.52
N THR A 70 2.06 2.32 -8.51
CA THR A 70 1.35 1.18 -9.14
C THR A 70 2.29 0.17 -9.80
N LYS A 71 3.45 0.61 -10.31
CA LYS A 71 4.47 -0.26 -10.92
C LYS A 71 5.24 -1.10 -9.91
N VAL A 72 5.10 -0.84 -8.61
CA VAL A 72 5.69 -1.67 -7.56
C VAL A 72 5.04 -3.07 -7.56
N PHE A 73 3.74 -3.15 -7.86
CA PHE A 73 3.00 -4.40 -7.87
C PHE A 73 3.52 -5.41 -8.90
N SER A 74 4.06 -4.95 -10.03
CA SER A 74 4.64 -5.80 -11.09
C SER A 74 5.96 -6.47 -10.71
N LYS A 75 6.51 -6.20 -9.52
CA LYS A 75 7.82 -6.70 -9.09
C LYS A 75 7.75 -7.89 -8.14
N GLY A 76 6.56 -8.31 -7.71
CA GLY A 76 6.33 -9.50 -6.90
C GLY A 76 6.86 -9.43 -5.46
N ASP A 77 7.42 -8.30 -5.03
CA ASP A 77 7.82 -8.06 -3.64
C ASP A 77 6.59 -7.69 -2.81
N GLN A 78 6.15 -8.61 -1.96
CA GLN A 78 4.96 -8.46 -1.12
C GLN A 78 5.10 -7.32 -0.11
N THR A 79 6.30 -7.10 0.42
CA THR A 79 6.55 -6.04 1.41
C THR A 79 6.48 -4.69 0.73
N ALA A 80 7.21 -4.51 -0.38
CA ALA A 80 7.20 -3.27 -1.15
C ALA A 80 5.78 -2.94 -1.64
N SER A 81 5.04 -3.95 -2.11
CA SER A 81 3.65 -3.80 -2.55
C SER A 81 2.72 -3.38 -1.42
N THR A 82 2.91 -3.90 -0.20
CA THR A 82 2.15 -3.46 0.97
C THR A 82 2.36 -1.97 1.25
N TRP A 83 3.62 -1.51 1.25
CA TRP A 83 3.93 -0.09 1.45
C TRP A 83 3.41 0.79 0.30
N ALA A 84 3.49 0.31 -0.94
CA ALA A 84 2.96 1.03 -2.08
C ALA A 84 1.42 1.18 -2.02
N ALA A 85 0.70 0.12 -1.64
CA ALA A 85 -0.75 0.17 -1.43
C ALA A 85 -1.12 1.16 -0.32
N VAL A 86 -0.37 1.18 0.79
CA VAL A 86 -0.54 2.17 1.87
C VAL A 86 -0.33 3.58 1.34
N ALA A 87 0.76 3.84 0.61
CA ALA A 87 1.03 5.16 0.03
C ALA A 87 -0.12 5.62 -0.88
N LEU A 88 -0.61 4.74 -1.76
CA LEU A 88 -1.72 5.03 -2.68
C LEU A 88 -3.00 5.38 -1.92
N LEU A 89 -3.33 4.66 -0.84
CA LEU A 89 -4.49 4.95 0.02
C LEU A 89 -4.41 6.35 0.65
N TYR A 90 -3.22 6.74 1.12
CA TYR A 90 -3.00 8.08 1.70
C TYR A 90 -2.99 9.19 0.64
N ILE A 91 -2.54 8.92 -0.59
CA ILE A 91 -2.65 9.86 -1.71
C ILE A 91 -4.13 10.09 -2.08
N GLY A 92 -4.97 9.07 -1.95
CA GLY A 92 -6.42 9.23 -2.06
C GLY A 92 -6.95 9.06 -3.49
N GLU A 93 -7.99 9.82 -3.82
CA GLU A 93 -8.78 9.72 -5.07
C GLU A 93 -7.95 9.63 -6.37
N PRO A 94 -6.82 10.36 -6.56
CA PRO A 94 -6.00 10.25 -7.76
C PRO A 94 -5.47 8.84 -8.06
N SER A 95 -5.44 7.96 -7.05
CA SER A 95 -5.01 6.57 -7.17
C SER A 95 -6.07 5.64 -7.75
N VAL A 96 -7.37 5.99 -7.67
CA VAL A 96 -8.48 5.08 -8.00
C VAL A 96 -8.45 4.68 -9.48
N ASP A 97 -8.41 5.64 -10.41
CA ASP A 97 -8.40 5.37 -11.85
C ASP A 97 -7.18 4.56 -12.32
N PRO A 98 -5.94 4.89 -11.90
CA PRO A 98 -4.78 4.04 -12.14
C PRO A 98 -4.94 2.61 -11.64
N LEU A 99 -5.53 2.42 -10.45
CA LEU A 99 -5.80 1.09 -9.90
C LEU A 99 -6.88 0.35 -10.71
N ILE A 100 -7.93 1.03 -11.20
CA ILE A 100 -8.93 0.44 -12.09
C ILE A 100 -8.30 -0.03 -13.40
N ARG A 101 -7.42 0.79 -14.00
CA ARG A 101 -6.68 0.38 -15.20
C ARG A 101 -5.85 -0.88 -14.94
N LEU A 102 -5.18 -0.94 -13.78
CA LEU A 102 -4.39 -2.11 -13.40
C LEU A 102 -5.27 -3.35 -13.13
N LEU A 103 -6.45 -3.16 -12.54
CA LEU A 103 -7.46 -4.21 -12.39
C LEU A 103 -7.93 -4.76 -13.75
N SER A 104 -7.96 -3.90 -14.77
CA SER A 104 -8.47 -4.23 -16.11
C SER A 104 -7.45 -4.93 -17.00
N SER A 105 -6.19 -4.48 -16.96
CA SER A 105 -5.15 -4.92 -17.91
C SER A 105 -3.85 -5.44 -17.26
N GLY A 106 -3.78 -5.52 -15.94
CA GLY A 106 -2.62 -6.05 -15.23
C GLY A 106 -2.49 -7.56 -15.34
N ASP A 107 -1.32 -8.07 -14.98
CA ASP A 107 -1.10 -9.49 -14.77
C ASP A 107 -1.78 -10.02 -13.47
N ASP A 108 -1.63 -11.32 -13.21
CA ASP A 108 -2.25 -11.99 -12.05
C ASP A 108 -1.85 -11.39 -10.70
N GLU A 109 -0.67 -10.80 -10.58
CA GLU A 109 -0.19 -10.21 -9.32
C GLU A 109 -0.64 -8.75 -9.23
N GLU A 110 -0.49 -8.00 -10.32
CA GLU A 110 -0.94 -6.61 -10.44
C GLU A 110 -2.43 -6.46 -10.17
N THR A 111 -3.26 -7.34 -10.76
CA THR A 111 -4.72 -7.31 -10.59
C THR A 111 -5.15 -7.64 -9.16
N LYS A 112 -4.45 -8.55 -8.47
CA LYS A 112 -4.71 -8.87 -7.05
C LYS A 112 -4.42 -7.68 -6.15
N TRP A 113 -3.26 -7.04 -6.33
CA TRP A 113 -2.90 -5.84 -5.57
C TRP A 113 -3.84 -4.68 -5.87
N ALA A 114 -4.19 -4.48 -7.13
CA ALA A 114 -5.16 -3.46 -7.54
C ALA A 114 -6.52 -3.68 -6.84
N GLY A 115 -7.07 -4.89 -6.94
CA GLY A 115 -8.37 -5.22 -6.34
C GLY A 115 -8.38 -5.09 -4.82
N ASN A 116 -7.34 -5.57 -4.14
CA ASN A 116 -7.23 -5.44 -2.68
C ASN A 116 -7.08 -3.98 -2.24
N THR A 117 -6.28 -3.19 -2.98
CA THR A 117 -6.09 -1.76 -2.69
C THR A 117 -7.40 -1.00 -2.91
N LEU A 118 -8.10 -1.25 -4.02
CA LEU A 118 -9.43 -0.67 -4.30
C LEU A 118 -10.47 -1.05 -3.24
N SER A 119 -10.45 -2.28 -2.70
CA SER A 119 -11.30 -2.63 -1.57
C SER A 119 -10.98 -1.83 -0.32
N ALA A 120 -9.69 -1.58 -0.04
CA ALA A 120 -9.26 -0.79 1.11
C ALA A 120 -9.61 0.71 0.96
N PHE A 121 -9.77 1.22 -0.26
CA PHE A 121 -10.31 2.56 -0.51
C PHE A 121 -11.76 2.74 -0.05
N GLY A 122 -12.50 1.64 0.13
CA GLY A 122 -13.88 1.68 0.61
C GLY A 122 -14.82 2.40 -0.35
N THR A 123 -15.71 3.23 0.21
CA THR A 123 -16.74 3.97 -0.55
C THR A 123 -16.18 4.84 -1.67
N THR A 124 -14.95 5.35 -1.53
CA THR A 124 -14.26 6.16 -2.53
C THR A 124 -14.12 5.43 -3.87
N ALA A 125 -13.87 4.12 -3.85
CA ALA A 125 -13.69 3.32 -5.06
C ALA A 125 -15.01 2.81 -5.66
N VAL A 126 -16.13 2.87 -4.93
CA VAL A 126 -17.40 2.24 -5.32
C VAL A 126 -17.91 2.73 -6.69
N PRO A 127 -17.94 4.04 -7.00
CA PRO A 127 -18.43 4.50 -8.31
C PRO A 127 -17.63 3.93 -9.48
N ALA A 128 -16.30 3.94 -9.38
CA ALA A 128 -15.42 3.44 -10.43
C ALA A 128 -15.50 1.91 -10.58
N LEU A 129 -15.63 1.18 -9.46
CA LEU A 129 -15.84 -0.27 -9.46
C LEU A 129 -17.19 -0.66 -10.08
N ILE A 130 -18.26 0.09 -9.82
CA ILE A 130 -19.57 -0.12 -10.45
C ILE A 130 -19.48 0.06 -11.95
N GLU A 131 -18.78 1.10 -12.42
CA GLU A 131 -18.57 1.31 -13.85
C GLU A 131 -17.77 0.16 -14.47
N GLU A 132 -16.69 -0.30 -13.81
CA GLU A 132 -15.91 -1.44 -14.29
C GLU A 132 -16.75 -2.74 -14.38
N VAL A 133 -17.71 -2.96 -13.48
CA VAL A 133 -18.66 -4.09 -13.59
C VAL A 133 -19.54 -3.95 -14.85
N LYS A 134 -19.92 -2.74 -15.23
CA LYS A 134 -20.76 -2.48 -16.43
C LYS A 134 -19.97 -2.64 -17.73
N THR A 135 -18.78 -2.07 -17.81
CA THR A 135 -18.04 -1.86 -19.06
C THR A 135 -16.76 -2.66 -19.20
N GLY A 136 -16.27 -3.26 -18.12
CA GLY A 136 -14.99 -3.98 -18.08
C GLY A 136 -14.93 -5.25 -18.93
N THR A 137 -13.75 -5.86 -18.95
CA THR A 137 -13.54 -7.20 -19.51
C THR A 137 -14.18 -8.26 -18.61
N LYS A 138 -14.34 -9.49 -19.10
CA LYS A 138 -14.90 -10.57 -18.27
C LYS A 138 -14.15 -10.72 -16.94
N ASN A 139 -12.81 -10.71 -16.99
CA ASN A 139 -11.97 -10.86 -15.80
C ASN A 139 -12.09 -9.65 -14.87
N SER A 140 -12.01 -8.43 -15.41
CA SER A 140 -12.02 -7.22 -14.59
C SER A 140 -13.37 -6.94 -13.96
N LYS A 141 -14.47 -7.34 -14.60
CA LYS A 141 -15.82 -7.34 -14.01
C LYS A 141 -15.91 -8.24 -12.78
N GLU A 142 -15.40 -9.47 -12.88
CA GLU A 142 -15.39 -10.42 -11.77
C GLU A 142 -14.55 -9.87 -10.60
N LEU A 143 -13.38 -9.29 -10.88
CA LEU A 143 -12.52 -8.68 -9.87
C LEU A 143 -13.14 -7.43 -9.23
N ALA A 144 -13.80 -6.58 -10.01
CA ALA A 144 -14.50 -5.40 -9.51
C ALA A 144 -15.69 -5.78 -8.60
N ALA A 145 -16.44 -6.82 -8.99
CA ALA A 145 -17.50 -7.40 -8.16
C ALA A 145 -16.96 -7.93 -6.82
N ILE A 146 -15.83 -8.65 -6.85
CA ILE A 146 -15.15 -9.12 -5.62
C ILE A 146 -14.73 -7.93 -4.75
N ALA A 147 -14.19 -6.87 -5.35
CA ALA A 147 -13.77 -5.69 -4.61
C ALA A 147 -14.96 -4.99 -3.93
N LEU A 148 -16.11 -4.87 -4.62
CA LEU A 148 -17.37 -4.36 -4.05
C LEU A 148 -17.90 -5.24 -2.91
N ILE A 149 -17.84 -6.57 -3.05
CA ILE A 149 -18.22 -7.51 -1.98
C ILE A 149 -17.34 -7.33 -0.74
N LYS A 150 -16.03 -7.13 -0.94
CA LYS A 150 -15.07 -6.86 0.15
C LYS A 150 -15.31 -5.51 0.82
N ILE A 151 -15.74 -4.49 0.07
CA ILE A 151 -16.15 -3.19 0.63
C ILE A 151 -17.39 -3.38 1.51
N GLY A 152 -18.32 -4.24 1.10
CA GLY A 152 -19.47 -4.66 1.90
C GLY A 152 -20.65 -3.68 1.83
N GLU A 153 -21.40 -3.58 2.93
CA GLU A 153 -22.64 -2.78 3.00
C GLU A 153 -22.51 -1.32 2.52
N PRO A 154 -21.38 -0.61 2.73
CA PRO A 154 -21.23 0.74 2.20
C PRO A 154 -21.37 0.86 0.68
N ALA A 155 -21.20 -0.23 -0.10
CA ALA A 155 -21.42 -0.23 -1.54
C ALA A 155 -22.90 -0.37 -1.95
N VAL A 156 -23.76 -0.92 -1.06
CA VAL A 156 -25.15 -1.28 -1.38
C VAL A 156 -26.01 -0.09 -1.82
N PRO A 157 -25.96 1.10 -1.18
CA PRO A 157 -26.82 2.21 -1.60
C PRO A 157 -26.65 2.59 -3.06
N LEU A 158 -25.41 2.62 -3.57
CA LEU A 158 -25.14 2.97 -4.96
C LEU A 158 -25.51 1.82 -5.92
N LEU A 159 -25.25 0.57 -5.53
CA LEU A 159 -25.70 -0.60 -6.30
C LEU A 159 -27.23 -0.65 -6.43
N GLN A 160 -27.96 -0.35 -5.35
CA GLN A 160 -29.42 -0.33 -5.35
C GLN A 160 -29.97 0.84 -6.17
N TYR A 161 -29.31 2.00 -6.11
CA TYR A 161 -29.64 3.14 -6.95
C TYR A 161 -29.54 2.75 -8.43
N GLU A 162 -28.44 2.12 -8.83
CA GLU A 162 -28.20 1.65 -10.21
C GLU A 162 -29.21 0.61 -10.68
N LEU A 163 -29.64 -0.31 -9.81
CA LEU A 163 -30.72 -1.27 -10.12
C LEU A 163 -32.04 -0.58 -10.45
N ASN A 164 -32.33 0.55 -9.80
CA ASN A 164 -33.61 1.25 -9.92
C ASN A 164 -33.69 2.19 -11.14
N LEU A 165 -32.60 2.37 -11.90
CA LEU A 165 -32.57 3.28 -13.06
C LEU A 165 -33.34 2.75 -14.30
N GLY A 166 -33.98 1.58 -14.23
CA GLY A 166 -34.82 0.99 -15.29
C GLY A 166 -34.03 0.30 -16.41
N ASP A 167 -34.59 -0.76 -17.01
CA ASP A 167 -33.97 -1.65 -18.03
C ASP A 167 -32.46 -1.87 -17.83
N ASN A 168 -32.08 -2.19 -16.59
CA ASN A 168 -30.69 -2.39 -16.25
C ASN A 168 -30.23 -3.76 -16.76
N LYS A 169 -29.49 -3.76 -17.87
CA LYS A 169 -28.80 -4.94 -18.43
C LYS A 169 -27.93 -5.69 -17.41
N TYR A 170 -27.54 -5.04 -16.33
CA TYR A 170 -26.66 -5.54 -15.27
C TYR A 170 -27.42 -5.88 -13.98
N SER A 171 -28.75 -6.06 -14.08
CA SER A 171 -29.61 -6.31 -12.91
C SER A 171 -29.22 -7.55 -12.14
N ASP A 172 -28.85 -8.61 -12.87
CA ASP A 172 -28.51 -9.89 -12.28
C ASP A 172 -27.15 -9.81 -11.57
N GLU A 173 -26.17 -9.15 -12.19
CA GLU A 173 -24.85 -8.92 -11.61
C GLU A 173 -24.94 -8.09 -10.33
N PHE A 174 -25.63 -6.96 -10.34
CA PHE A 174 -25.77 -6.11 -9.15
C PHE A 174 -26.59 -6.79 -8.04
N SER A 175 -27.66 -7.51 -8.40
CA SER A 175 -28.44 -8.28 -7.42
C SER A 175 -27.59 -9.37 -6.77
N SER A 176 -26.77 -10.09 -7.56
CA SER A 176 -25.84 -11.09 -7.05
C SER A 176 -24.81 -10.48 -6.10
N ILE A 177 -24.23 -9.32 -6.44
CA ILE A 177 -23.25 -8.63 -5.59
C ILE A 177 -23.89 -8.24 -4.25
N ILE A 178 -25.09 -7.64 -4.27
CA ILE A 178 -25.81 -7.24 -3.05
C ILE A 178 -26.12 -8.48 -2.17
N GLN A 179 -26.59 -9.57 -2.78
CA GLN A 179 -26.84 -10.81 -2.05
C GLN A 179 -25.56 -11.39 -1.43
N SER A 180 -24.45 -11.38 -2.16
CA SER A 180 -23.15 -11.82 -1.64
C SER A 180 -22.67 -10.97 -0.48
N ILE A 181 -22.83 -9.64 -0.54
CA ILE A 181 -22.50 -8.72 0.56
C ILE A 181 -23.24 -9.13 1.84
N TYR A 182 -24.56 -9.30 1.76
CA TYR A 182 -25.35 -9.68 2.94
C TYR A 182 -25.05 -11.09 3.44
N ALA A 183 -24.77 -12.03 2.53
CA ALA A 183 -24.36 -13.39 2.90
C ALA A 183 -23.03 -13.39 3.67
N THR A 184 -22.04 -12.60 3.23
CA THR A 184 -20.75 -12.46 3.91
C THR A 184 -20.91 -11.85 5.30
N LYS A 185 -21.70 -10.78 5.44
CA LYS A 185 -21.98 -10.16 6.74
C LYS A 185 -22.68 -11.13 7.70
N GLY A 186 -23.73 -11.81 7.25
CA GLY A 186 -24.46 -12.77 8.08
C GLY A 186 -23.60 -13.94 8.56
N LEU A 187 -22.57 -14.33 7.78
CA LEU A 187 -21.59 -15.32 8.21
C LEU A 187 -20.62 -14.76 9.26
N GLN A 188 -20.13 -13.53 9.08
CA GLN A 188 -19.26 -12.87 10.04
C GLN A 188 -19.94 -12.72 11.42
N GLU A 189 -21.20 -12.27 11.44
CA GLU A 189 -22.00 -12.14 12.68
C GLU A 189 -22.20 -13.50 13.38
N ARG A 190 -22.39 -14.59 12.62
CA ARG A 190 -22.51 -15.94 13.20
C ARG A 190 -21.21 -16.40 13.87
N ILE A 191 -20.08 -16.20 13.20
CA ILE A 191 -18.74 -16.58 13.71
C ILE A 191 -18.40 -15.78 14.97
N GLU A 192 -18.70 -14.48 14.98
CA GLU A 192 -18.47 -13.60 16.14
C GLU A 192 -19.30 -14.06 17.36
N ASN A 193 -20.60 -14.32 17.15
CA ASN A 193 -21.46 -14.83 18.20
C ASN A 193 -20.98 -16.18 18.76
N GLU A 194 -20.55 -17.11 17.91
CA GLU A 194 -19.98 -18.40 18.35
C GLU A 194 -18.69 -18.23 19.17
N THR A 195 -17.85 -17.25 18.83
CA THR A 195 -16.61 -16.96 19.55
C THR A 195 -16.90 -16.40 20.94
N ILE A 196 -17.81 -15.43 21.04
CA ILE A 196 -18.22 -14.82 22.32
C ILE A 196 -18.82 -15.87 23.27
N GLN A 197 -19.64 -16.80 22.75
CA GLN A 197 -20.22 -17.86 23.58
C GLN A 197 -19.15 -18.82 24.13
N LYS A 198 -18.11 -19.13 23.35
CA LYS A 198 -16.99 -19.98 23.80
C LYS A 198 -16.16 -19.31 24.90
N GLU A 199 -15.86 -18.03 24.74
CA GLU A 199 -15.09 -17.26 25.74
C GLU A 199 -15.86 -17.13 27.07
N ASN A 200 -17.17 -16.86 27.01
CA ASN A 200 -17.99 -16.74 28.22
C ASN A 200 -18.22 -18.08 28.93
N GLY A 201 -18.29 -19.19 28.18
CA GLY A 201 -18.46 -20.53 28.76
C GLY A 201 -17.21 -21.05 29.48
N SER A 202 -15.99 -20.65 29.07
CA SER A 202 -14.77 -21.10 29.75
C SER A 202 -14.47 -20.34 31.04
N LEU A 203 -15.03 -19.15 31.23
CA LEU A 203 -14.83 -18.32 32.43
C LEU A 203 -15.72 -18.72 33.62
N THR A 204 -16.68 -19.62 33.42
CA THR A 204 -17.61 -20.08 34.47
C THR A 204 -17.25 -21.44 35.07
N GLU A 205 -16.17 -22.07 34.62
CA GLU A 205 -15.72 -23.40 35.11
C GLU A 205 -14.44 -23.36 35.99
N GLU A 206 -14.00 -22.18 36.44
CA GLU A 206 -12.86 -21.99 37.38
C GLU A 206 -13.32 -21.50 38.76
#